data_AF-A0A1E3YJC1-F1
#
_entry.id   AF-A0A1E3YJC1-F1
#
_cell.length_a   1.000
_cell.length_b   1.000
_cell.length_c   1.000
_cell.angle_alpha   90.00
_cell.angle_beta   90.00
_cell.angle_gamma   90.00
#
_symmetry.space_group_name_H-M   'P 1'
#
loop_
_entity.id
_entity.type
_entity.pdbx_description
1 polymer ?
#
loop_
_entity_poly.entity_id
_entity_poly.type
_entity_poly.pdbx_seq_one_letter_code
_entity_poly.pdbx_strand_id
1 'polypeptide(L)'
;MRTLATVGAFRIVALDDLRDHGDEPAALWKGDLRSLRASGLVTTIVPTERDSRTPVVTLTERGKTLLEAHRRPDHEPAQTFHAGVVRTRELGHDTQVYRAFERSAERQAARDARILRIVLEQDLKREYQRFLQEPNRGRSDADGRVKRTPEEVRAWAEEHDLSMRDGRVQFPDLRLELEMPDGRREIEDIEVTTLHYRGLQASGKASAGFTRYRSSGGRVGSRGGRAGSRRGADPHLAEEVLR
;
A
#
# COMPACT_ATOMS: atom_id res chain seq x y z
N MET A 1 -11.51 4.62 -14.50
CA MET A 1 -11.55 4.57 -13.02
C MET A 1 -10.45 3.69 -12.41
N ARG A 2 -9.94 2.66 -13.10
CA ARG A 2 -8.87 1.74 -12.65
C ARG A 2 -7.64 2.46 -12.06
N THR A 3 -6.97 3.29 -12.85
CA THR A 3 -5.77 4.04 -12.41
C THR A 3 -6.04 4.92 -11.19
N LEU A 4 -7.25 5.51 -11.09
CA LEU A 4 -7.64 6.33 -9.96
C LEU A 4 -7.76 5.51 -8.67
N ALA A 5 -8.43 4.36 -8.75
CA ALA A 5 -8.61 3.46 -7.61
C ALA A 5 -7.28 2.85 -7.14
N THR A 6 -6.38 2.47 -8.06
CA THR A 6 -5.03 1.99 -7.73
C THR A 6 -4.23 3.06 -6.99
N VAL A 7 -4.20 4.30 -7.51
CA VAL A 7 -3.53 5.44 -6.86
C VAL A 7 -4.21 5.83 -5.54
N GLY A 8 -5.50 5.52 -5.37
CA GLY A 8 -6.18 5.70 -4.09
C GLY A 8 -5.82 4.63 -3.06
N ALA A 9 -5.76 3.36 -3.48
CA ALA A 9 -5.42 2.25 -2.58
C ALA A 9 -3.96 2.32 -2.14
N PHE A 10 -3.06 2.68 -3.06
CA PHE A 10 -1.66 2.97 -2.80
C PHE A 10 -1.47 4.47 -2.83
N ARG A 11 -1.39 5.10 -1.64
CA ARG A 11 -1.16 6.55 -1.41
C ARG A 11 -0.31 7.23 -2.49
N ILE A 12 0.70 6.51 -2.98
CA ILE A 12 1.47 6.93 -4.13
C ILE A 12 1.91 5.73 -4.99
N VAL A 13 2.00 5.95 -6.30
CA VAL A 13 2.52 4.98 -7.28
C VAL A 13 3.51 5.68 -8.22
N ALA A 14 4.61 5.01 -8.58
CA ALA A 14 5.53 5.54 -9.58
C ALA A 14 4.88 5.52 -10.97
N LEU A 15 5.07 6.57 -11.76
CA LEU A 15 4.50 6.67 -13.10
C LEU A 15 4.83 5.45 -13.97
N ASP A 16 6.08 4.98 -13.91
CA ASP A 16 6.57 3.86 -14.73
C ASP A 16 5.90 2.52 -14.37
N ASP A 17 5.24 2.44 -13.20
CA ASP A 17 4.53 1.27 -12.73
C ASP A 17 3.00 1.36 -13.01
N LEU A 18 2.51 2.51 -13.48
CA LEU A 18 1.09 2.71 -13.80
C LEU A 18 0.75 2.26 -15.22
N ARG A 19 -0.49 1.80 -15.38
CA ARG A 19 -1.12 1.43 -16.65
C ARG A 19 -2.37 2.25 -16.91
N ASP A 20 -2.58 2.63 -18.16
CA ASP A 20 -3.79 3.28 -18.66
C ASP A 20 -4.85 2.22 -19.07
N HIS A 21 -6.04 2.66 -19.45
CA HIS A 21 -7.05 1.80 -20.06
C HIS A 21 -6.50 1.08 -21.30
N GLY A 22 -6.61 -0.25 -21.32
CA GLY A 22 -6.01 -1.10 -22.37
C GLY A 22 -4.66 -1.71 -22.00
N ASP A 23 -4.20 -1.52 -20.76
CA ASP A 23 -2.96 -2.08 -20.21
C ASP A 23 -1.65 -1.52 -20.79
N GLU A 24 -1.77 -0.39 -21.49
CA GLU A 24 -0.62 0.36 -21.99
C GLU A 24 0.09 1.11 -20.85
N PRO A 25 1.42 1.32 -20.92
CA PRO A 25 2.15 2.15 -19.97
C PRO A 25 1.52 3.55 -19.86
N ALA A 26 1.26 4.00 -18.63
CA ALA A 26 0.68 5.31 -18.40
C ALA A 26 1.64 6.44 -18.80
N ALA A 27 1.09 7.54 -19.29
CA ALA A 27 1.86 8.70 -19.69
C ALA A 27 1.25 10.01 -19.17
N LEU A 28 2.08 10.91 -18.62
CA LEU A 28 1.61 12.19 -18.04
C LEU A 28 0.81 13.07 -19.01
N TRP A 29 1.07 12.94 -20.30
CA TRP A 29 0.56 13.84 -21.34
C TRP A 29 -0.41 13.14 -22.31
N LYS A 30 -0.77 11.88 -22.05
CA LYS A 30 -1.70 11.08 -22.87
C LYS A 30 -2.62 10.22 -21.99
N GLY A 31 -3.58 9.55 -22.61
CA GLY A 31 -4.39 8.52 -21.97
C GLY A 31 -5.19 8.99 -20.75
N ASP A 32 -5.43 8.05 -19.85
CA ASP A 32 -6.25 8.24 -18.65
C ASP A 32 -5.59 9.24 -17.70
N LEU A 33 -4.28 9.11 -17.50
CA LEU A 33 -3.57 9.93 -16.54
C LEU A 33 -3.63 11.43 -16.87
N ARG A 34 -3.54 11.80 -18.15
CA ARG A 34 -3.76 13.19 -18.60
C ARG A 34 -5.15 13.69 -18.19
N SER A 35 -6.18 12.88 -18.44
CA SER A 35 -7.58 13.24 -18.20
C SER A 35 -7.88 13.37 -16.69
N LEU A 36 -7.36 12.45 -15.88
CA LEU A 36 -7.46 12.48 -14.42
C LEU A 36 -6.77 13.71 -13.83
N ARG A 37 -5.58 14.06 -14.34
CA ARG A 37 -4.85 15.26 -13.93
C ARG A 37 -5.57 16.55 -14.35
N ALA A 38 -6.05 16.62 -15.58
CA ALA A 38 -6.83 17.77 -16.07
C ALA A 38 -8.12 17.98 -15.26
N SER A 39 -8.72 16.90 -14.77
CA SER A 39 -9.90 16.94 -13.90
C SER A 39 -9.58 17.23 -12.42
N GLY A 40 -8.29 17.36 -12.07
CA GLY A 40 -7.83 17.61 -10.71
C GLY A 40 -8.05 16.44 -9.74
N LEU A 41 -8.20 15.21 -10.26
CA LEU A 41 -8.43 14.01 -9.45
C LEU A 41 -7.13 13.38 -8.95
N VAL A 42 -6.04 13.57 -9.70
CA VAL A 42 -4.69 13.16 -9.31
C VAL A 42 -3.72 14.32 -9.48
N THR A 43 -2.63 14.28 -8.74
CA THR A 43 -1.48 15.17 -8.92
C THR A 43 -0.21 14.36 -9.07
N THR A 44 0.80 14.98 -9.67
CA THR A 44 2.10 14.37 -9.91
C THR A 44 3.17 15.16 -9.18
N ILE A 45 4.04 14.46 -8.46
CA ILE A 45 5.20 15.05 -7.78
C ILE A 45 6.44 14.48 -8.45
N VAL A 46 7.41 15.34 -8.75
CA VAL A 46 8.72 14.91 -9.24
C VAL A 46 9.65 14.88 -8.03
N PRO A 47 10.15 13.72 -7.59
CA PRO A 47 11.07 13.68 -6.46
C PRO A 47 12.34 14.48 -6.79
N THR A 48 12.85 15.21 -5.80
CA THR A 48 14.04 16.07 -5.95
C THR A 48 15.35 15.30 -5.76
N GLU A 49 15.30 14.05 -5.31
CA GLU A 49 16.47 13.21 -5.04
C GLU A 49 17.05 12.60 -6.33
N ARG A 50 18.39 12.58 -6.41
CA ARG A 50 19.15 12.30 -7.64
C ARG A 50 18.93 10.89 -8.22
N ASP A 51 18.56 9.92 -7.37
CA ASP A 51 18.42 8.50 -7.71
C ASP A 51 16.98 8.07 -8.07
N SER A 52 15.98 8.94 -7.94
CA SER A 52 14.60 8.67 -8.36
C SER A 52 14.02 9.86 -9.10
N ARG A 53 14.21 9.92 -10.42
CA ARG A 53 13.63 10.96 -11.29
C ARG A 53 12.23 10.60 -11.79
N THR A 54 11.76 9.39 -11.52
CA THR A 54 10.43 8.94 -11.97
C THR A 54 9.37 9.76 -11.23
N PRO A 55 8.50 10.48 -11.96
CA PRO A 55 7.38 11.17 -11.36
C PRO A 55 6.48 10.18 -10.63
N VAL A 56 5.93 10.60 -9.51
CA VAL A 56 5.04 9.79 -8.69
C VAL A 56 3.65 10.41 -8.69
N VAL A 57 2.63 9.58 -8.71
CA VAL A 57 1.23 9.98 -8.83
C VAL A 57 0.52 9.71 -7.52
N THR A 58 -0.23 10.70 -7.02
CA THR A 58 -1.04 10.60 -5.80
C THR A 58 -2.43 11.17 -6.06
N LEU A 59 -3.41 10.67 -5.30
CA LEU A 59 -4.78 11.12 -5.36
C LEU A 59 -4.91 12.51 -4.72
N THR A 60 -5.76 13.37 -5.28
CA THR A 60 -6.18 14.59 -4.59
C THR A 60 -7.34 14.28 -3.64
N GLU A 61 -7.65 15.17 -2.70
CA GLU A 61 -8.86 15.03 -1.88
C GLU A 61 -10.13 14.91 -2.74
N ARG A 62 -10.19 15.65 -3.86
CA ARG A 62 -11.29 15.54 -4.82
C ARG A 62 -11.36 14.14 -5.45
N GLY A 63 -10.22 13.58 -5.84
CA GLY A 63 -10.13 12.21 -6.35
C GLY A 63 -10.61 11.18 -5.33
N LYS A 64 -10.22 11.37 -4.05
CA LYS A 64 -10.65 10.52 -2.94
C LYS A 64 -12.14 10.58 -2.72
N THR A 65 -12.71 11.78 -2.59
CA THR A 65 -14.16 11.96 -2.44
C THR A 65 -14.92 11.32 -3.60
N LEU A 66 -14.40 11.41 -4.83
CA LEU A 66 -15.02 10.76 -5.98
C LEU A 66 -15.04 9.22 -5.82
N LEU A 67 -13.92 8.61 -5.43
CA LEU A 67 -13.86 7.16 -5.20
C LEU A 67 -14.77 6.72 -4.05
N GLU A 68 -14.77 7.46 -2.95
CA GLU A 68 -15.62 7.16 -1.78
C GLU A 68 -17.11 7.27 -2.13
N ALA A 69 -17.51 8.26 -2.94
CA ALA A 69 -18.90 8.44 -3.37
C ALA A 69 -19.39 7.33 -4.33
N HIS A 70 -18.48 6.66 -5.03
CA HIS A 70 -18.80 5.57 -5.95
C HIS A 70 -18.56 4.18 -5.34
N ARG A 71 -18.30 4.11 -4.03
CA ARG A 71 -18.15 2.85 -3.32
C ARG A 71 -19.48 2.10 -3.31
N ARG A 72 -19.44 0.82 -3.71
CA ARG A 72 -20.61 -0.06 -3.61
C ARG A 72 -20.83 -0.48 -2.15
N PRO A 73 -22.07 -0.41 -1.62
CA PRO A 73 -22.36 -0.79 -0.23
C PRO A 73 -22.11 -2.27 0.08
N ASP A 74 -22.18 -3.13 -0.94
CA ASP A 74 -22.20 -4.59 -0.76
C ASP A 74 -20.80 -5.24 -0.72
N HIS A 75 -19.72 -4.44 -0.83
CA HIS A 75 -18.33 -4.92 -0.77
C HIS A 75 -17.73 -4.64 0.61
N GLU A 76 -17.96 -5.55 1.55
CA GLU A 76 -17.21 -5.61 2.81
C GLU A 76 -16.18 -6.76 2.73
N PRO A 77 -14.91 -6.53 3.08
CA PRO A 77 -14.39 -5.31 3.71
C PRO A 77 -14.07 -4.19 2.70
N ALA A 78 -14.51 -2.96 2.99
CA ALA A 78 -14.31 -1.84 2.07
C ALA A 78 -12.83 -1.40 1.94
N GLN A 79 -12.39 -1.14 0.70
CA GLN A 79 -11.06 -0.58 0.43
C GLN A 79 -10.93 0.86 0.93
N THR A 80 -9.91 1.13 1.74
CA THR A 80 -9.53 2.49 2.15
C THR A 80 -8.81 3.22 1.01
N PHE A 81 -9.19 4.48 0.77
CA PHE A 81 -8.51 5.35 -0.19
C PHE A 81 -7.77 6.50 0.50
N HIS A 82 -6.59 6.80 -0.03
CA HIS A 82 -5.63 7.78 0.49
C HIS A 82 -5.46 8.92 -0.50
N ALA A 83 -5.25 10.13 0.02
CA ALA A 83 -4.95 11.32 -0.78
C ALA A 83 -3.77 12.09 -0.19
N GLY A 84 -3.00 12.71 -1.09
CA GLY A 84 -1.84 13.53 -0.76
C GLY A 84 -0.60 12.75 -0.35
N VAL A 85 0.52 13.48 -0.27
CA VAL A 85 1.81 12.96 0.20
C VAL A 85 2.07 13.45 1.61
N VAL A 86 2.47 12.53 2.49
CA VAL A 86 2.78 12.87 3.89
C VAL A 86 4.19 13.41 4.02
N ARG A 87 5.20 12.81 3.35
CA ARG A 87 6.61 13.28 3.36
C ARG A 87 7.39 12.86 2.11
N THR A 88 8.19 13.76 1.54
CA THR A 88 9.05 13.49 0.36
C THR A 88 10.03 12.33 0.56
N ARG A 89 10.55 12.16 1.79
CA ARG A 89 11.46 11.06 2.14
C ARG A 89 10.81 9.67 2.16
N GLU A 90 9.47 9.60 2.13
CA GLU A 90 8.73 8.32 2.12
C GLU A 90 8.44 7.83 0.70
N LEU A 91 8.56 8.69 -0.33
CA LEU A 91 8.21 8.39 -1.72
C LEU A 91 8.95 7.16 -2.26
N GLY A 92 10.25 7.06 -1.96
CA GLY A 92 11.08 5.94 -2.40
C GLY A 92 10.73 4.61 -1.72
N HIS A 93 10.18 4.64 -0.49
CA HIS A 93 9.71 3.43 0.20
C HIS A 93 8.31 3.03 -0.31
N ASP A 94 7.38 3.99 -0.39
CA ASP A 94 6.01 3.73 -0.82
C ASP A 94 5.92 3.15 -2.25
N THR A 95 6.74 3.64 -3.18
CA THR A 95 6.79 3.10 -4.55
C THR A 95 7.20 1.62 -4.56
N GLN A 96 8.02 1.20 -3.61
CA GLN A 96 8.46 -0.19 -3.49
C GLN A 96 7.39 -1.07 -2.85
N VAL A 97 6.50 -0.50 -2.05
CA VAL A 97 5.30 -1.20 -1.54
C VAL A 97 4.39 -1.59 -2.69
N TYR A 98 4.11 -0.68 -3.63
CA TYR A 98 3.32 -1.02 -4.83
C TYR A 98 3.95 -2.15 -5.64
N ARG A 99 5.27 -2.11 -5.88
CA ARG A 99 5.98 -3.18 -6.61
C ARG A 99 6.01 -4.51 -5.85
N ALA A 100 6.00 -4.47 -4.52
CA ALA A 100 5.89 -5.67 -3.70
C ALA A 100 4.48 -6.25 -3.79
N PHE A 101 3.45 -5.40 -3.80
CA PHE A 101 2.09 -5.80 -4.11
C PHE A 101 1.99 -6.49 -5.46
N GLU A 102 2.50 -5.92 -6.56
CA GLU A 102 2.37 -6.53 -7.89
C GLU A 102 2.93 -7.95 -7.95
N ARG A 103 4.11 -8.17 -7.34
CA ARG A 103 4.70 -9.52 -7.25
C ARG A 103 3.92 -10.47 -6.34
N SER A 104 3.23 -9.95 -5.33
CA SER A 104 2.39 -10.78 -4.48
C SER A 104 1.09 -11.13 -5.19
N ALA A 105 0.46 -10.15 -5.84
CA ALA A 105 -0.74 -10.33 -6.64
C ALA A 105 -0.52 -11.43 -7.69
N GLU A 106 0.58 -11.38 -8.45
CA GLU A 106 0.99 -12.45 -9.39
C GLU A 106 0.96 -13.84 -8.76
N ARG A 107 1.53 -13.97 -7.57
CA ARG A 107 1.61 -15.25 -6.87
C ARG A 107 0.24 -15.70 -6.36
N GLN A 108 -0.60 -14.78 -5.89
CA GLN A 108 -1.94 -15.10 -5.43
C GLN A 108 -2.88 -15.47 -6.58
N ALA A 109 -2.72 -14.83 -7.74
CA ALA A 109 -3.37 -15.24 -8.99
C ALA A 109 -3.12 -16.70 -9.33
N ALA A 110 -1.85 -17.12 -9.24
CA ALA A 110 -1.45 -18.48 -9.54
C ALA A 110 -2.03 -19.52 -8.56
N ARG A 111 -2.63 -19.07 -7.45
CA ARG A 111 -3.36 -19.87 -6.47
C ARG A 111 -4.89 -19.71 -6.60
N ASP A 112 -5.36 -19.00 -7.63
CA ASP A 112 -6.76 -18.59 -7.80
C ASP A 112 -7.32 -17.83 -6.58
N ALA A 113 -6.45 -17.20 -5.78
CA ALA A 113 -6.85 -16.43 -4.61
C ALA A 113 -7.27 -15.02 -5.03
N ARG A 114 -8.45 -14.62 -4.58
CA ARG A 114 -9.02 -13.29 -4.79
C ARG A 114 -8.51 -12.35 -3.71
N ILE A 115 -8.00 -11.18 -4.11
CA ILE A 115 -7.61 -10.13 -3.17
C ILE A 115 -8.88 -9.33 -2.81
N LEU A 116 -9.24 -9.32 -1.54
CA LEU A 116 -10.43 -8.61 -1.02
C LEU A 116 -10.14 -7.13 -0.81
N ARG A 117 -9.00 -6.82 -0.17
CA ARG A 117 -8.52 -5.45 0.02
C ARG A 117 -7.03 -5.39 0.31
N ILE A 118 -6.51 -4.19 0.18
CA ILE A 118 -5.17 -3.78 0.56
C ILE A 118 -5.26 -2.90 1.82
N VAL A 119 -4.46 -3.24 2.83
CA VAL A 119 -4.33 -2.45 4.06
C VAL A 119 -2.89 -2.01 4.23
N LEU A 120 -2.65 -0.70 4.38
CA LEU A 120 -1.29 -0.16 4.52
C LEU A 120 -0.90 -0.03 6.00
N GLU A 121 0.41 0.03 6.28
CA GLU A 121 0.93 0.17 7.65
C GLU A 121 0.25 1.34 8.42
N GLN A 122 0.03 2.47 7.74
CA GLN A 122 -0.61 3.63 8.37
C GLN A 122 -2.08 3.39 8.74
N ASP A 123 -2.77 2.50 8.06
CA ASP A 123 -4.16 2.15 8.37
C ASP A 123 -4.20 1.34 9.67
N LEU A 124 -3.36 0.31 9.77
CA LEU A 124 -3.19 -0.49 10.99
C LEU A 124 -2.72 0.36 12.18
N LYS A 125 -1.74 1.25 11.95
CA LYS A 125 -1.28 2.19 12.98
C LYS A 125 -2.39 3.14 13.41
N ARG A 126 -3.23 3.64 12.50
CA ARG A 126 -4.34 4.53 12.84
C ARG A 126 -5.38 3.81 13.70
N GLU A 127 -5.69 2.57 13.37
CA GLU A 127 -6.58 1.72 14.16
C GLU A 127 -5.99 1.43 15.55
N TYR A 128 -4.72 1.06 15.61
CA TYR A 128 -4.02 0.84 16.88
C TYR A 128 -4.01 2.10 17.76
N GLN A 129 -3.70 3.27 17.18
CA GLN A 129 -3.76 4.54 17.92
C GLN A 129 -5.17 4.85 18.43
N ARG A 130 -6.21 4.50 17.67
CA ARG A 130 -7.60 4.63 18.10
C ARG A 130 -7.88 3.75 19.31
N PHE A 131 -7.47 2.49 19.26
CA PHE A 131 -7.59 1.54 20.37
C PHE A 131 -6.87 2.05 21.64
N LEU A 132 -5.65 2.57 21.51
CA LEU A 132 -4.89 3.12 22.64
C LEU A 132 -5.58 4.33 23.28
N GLN A 133 -6.26 5.15 22.48
CA GLN A 133 -6.89 6.40 22.92
C GLN A 133 -8.38 6.28 23.25
N GLU A 134 -9.01 5.15 22.95
CA GLU A 134 -10.42 4.91 23.25
C GLU A 134 -10.76 5.17 24.73
N PRO A 135 -9.97 4.73 25.73
CA PRO A 135 -10.25 5.01 27.15
C PRO A 135 -10.21 6.50 27.53
N ASN A 136 -9.64 7.36 26.68
CA ASN A 136 -9.54 8.80 26.88
C ASN A 136 -10.68 9.59 26.20
N ARG A 137 -11.52 8.94 25.39
CA ARG A 137 -12.61 9.62 24.68
C ARG A 137 -13.70 10.08 25.65
N GLY A 138 -14.21 11.29 25.42
CA GLY A 138 -15.32 11.86 26.21
C GLY A 138 -14.94 12.30 27.64
N ARG A 139 -13.64 12.27 27.99
CA ARG A 139 -13.15 12.65 29.31
C ARG A 139 -12.43 13.99 29.26
N SER A 140 -12.95 14.99 29.97
CA SER A 140 -12.32 16.31 30.09
C SER A 140 -11.04 16.30 30.94
N ASP A 141 -10.84 15.26 31.75
CA ASP A 141 -9.68 15.04 32.62
C ASP A 141 -8.62 14.12 32.00
N ALA A 142 -8.74 13.77 30.72
CA ALA A 142 -7.76 12.92 30.05
C ALA A 142 -6.40 13.62 29.95
N ASP A 143 -5.39 13.05 30.59
CA ASP A 143 -4.00 13.52 30.59
C ASP A 143 -3.23 13.16 29.29
N GLY A 144 -3.92 12.56 28.31
CA GLY A 144 -3.36 12.11 27.03
C GLY A 144 -2.49 10.85 27.13
N ARG A 145 -2.32 10.26 28.32
CA ARG A 145 -1.51 9.04 28.49
C ARG A 145 -2.26 7.82 27.99
N VAL A 146 -1.51 6.88 27.41
CA VAL A 146 -2.04 5.57 27.04
C VAL A 146 -2.39 4.83 28.33
N LYS A 147 -3.66 4.44 28.46
CA LYS A 147 -4.18 3.72 29.64
C LYS A 147 -4.25 2.21 29.45
N ARG A 148 -3.91 1.71 28.25
CA ARG A 148 -3.97 0.28 27.93
C ARG A 148 -2.85 -0.48 28.62
N THR A 149 -3.19 -1.63 29.19
CA THR A 149 -2.21 -2.56 29.76
C THR A 149 -1.48 -3.33 28.67
N PRO A 150 -0.31 -3.92 28.96
CA PRO A 150 0.37 -4.83 28.04
C PRO A 150 -0.50 -6.01 27.58
N GLU A 151 -1.39 -6.51 28.46
CA GLU A 151 -2.32 -7.60 28.16
C GLU A 151 -3.39 -7.16 27.16
N GLU A 152 -3.96 -5.96 27.31
CA GLU A 152 -4.90 -5.40 26.34
C GLU A 152 -4.23 -5.17 24.98
N VAL A 153 -2.99 -4.68 24.96
CA VAL A 153 -2.21 -4.50 23.72
C VAL A 153 -1.96 -5.85 23.04
N ARG A 154 -1.64 -6.91 23.81
CA ARG A 154 -1.42 -8.25 23.28
C ARG A 154 -2.71 -8.84 22.71
N ALA A 155 -3.82 -8.73 23.43
CA ALA A 155 -5.13 -9.20 22.97
C ALA A 155 -5.56 -8.48 21.69
N TRP A 156 -5.34 -7.16 21.61
CA TRP A 156 -5.59 -6.40 20.40
C TRP A 156 -4.73 -6.88 19.22
N ALA A 157 -3.43 -7.13 19.45
CA ALA A 157 -2.55 -7.65 18.40
C ALA A 157 -2.99 -9.04 17.91
N GLU A 158 -3.38 -9.93 18.82
CA GLU A 158 -3.90 -11.26 18.49
C GLU A 158 -5.21 -11.19 17.68
N GLU A 159 -6.15 -10.34 18.08
CA GLU A 159 -7.41 -10.11 17.35
C GLU A 159 -7.18 -9.58 15.92
N HIS A 160 -6.09 -8.84 15.71
CA HIS A 160 -5.74 -8.26 14.41
C HIS A 160 -4.71 -9.10 13.64
N ASP A 161 -4.42 -10.34 14.05
CA ASP A 161 -3.41 -11.20 13.42
C ASP A 161 -2.04 -10.49 13.26
N LEU A 162 -1.63 -9.72 14.28
CA LEU A 162 -0.36 -8.97 14.30
C LEU A 162 0.59 -9.57 15.33
N SER A 163 1.87 -9.66 14.95
CA SER A 163 2.90 -10.17 15.84
C SER A 163 3.36 -9.11 16.84
N MET A 164 3.82 -9.57 18.01
CA MET A 164 4.44 -8.76 19.05
C MET A 164 5.94 -9.04 19.11
N ARG A 165 6.76 -8.00 19.22
CA ARG A 165 8.21 -8.12 19.47
C ARG A 165 8.65 -7.05 20.46
N ASP A 166 9.43 -7.46 21.46
CA ASP A 166 9.96 -6.58 22.52
C ASP A 166 8.85 -5.72 23.19
N GLY A 167 7.68 -6.34 23.41
CA GLY A 167 6.51 -5.68 24.00
C GLY A 167 5.80 -4.68 23.08
N ARG A 168 6.08 -4.70 21.77
CA ARG A 168 5.50 -3.78 20.78
C ARG A 168 4.87 -4.53 19.61
N VAL A 169 3.70 -4.05 19.20
CA VAL A 169 3.02 -4.52 17.99
C VAL A 169 3.91 -4.24 16.77
N GLN A 170 4.08 -5.24 15.92
CA GLN A 170 4.75 -5.11 14.64
C GLN A 170 3.71 -4.88 13.55
N PHE A 171 3.97 -3.90 12.68
CA PHE A 171 3.10 -3.57 11.56
C PHE A 171 3.84 -3.87 10.25
N PRO A 172 3.23 -4.64 9.32
CA PRO A 172 3.77 -4.81 7.99
C PRO A 172 3.63 -3.51 7.19
N ASP A 173 4.48 -3.32 6.17
CA ASP A 173 4.34 -2.20 5.23
C ASP A 173 3.02 -2.28 4.44
N LEU A 174 2.59 -3.51 4.12
CA LEU A 174 1.39 -3.83 3.37
C LEU A 174 0.78 -5.15 3.87
N ARG A 175 -0.53 -5.20 3.99
CA ARG A 175 -1.32 -6.40 4.24
C ARG A 175 -2.31 -6.63 3.10
N LEU A 176 -2.35 -7.86 2.60
CA LEU A 176 -3.40 -8.34 1.71
C LEU A 176 -4.38 -9.21 2.48
N GLU A 177 -5.66 -8.91 2.35
CA GLU A 177 -6.72 -9.82 2.76
C GLU A 177 -7.20 -10.58 1.55
N LEU A 178 -7.19 -11.90 1.65
CA LEU A 178 -7.40 -12.83 0.56
C LEU A 178 -8.60 -13.71 0.84
N GLU A 179 -9.31 -14.06 -0.22
CA GLU A 179 -10.25 -15.18 -0.24
C GLU A 179 -9.68 -16.26 -1.14
N MET A 180 -9.46 -17.43 -0.57
CA MET A 180 -8.97 -18.61 -1.28
C MET A 180 -10.12 -19.24 -2.09
N PRO A 181 -9.83 -20.09 -3.09
CA PRO A 181 -10.87 -20.76 -3.89
C PRO A 181 -11.88 -21.60 -3.09
N ASP A 182 -11.48 -22.06 -1.90
CA ASP A 182 -12.33 -22.79 -0.96
C ASP A 182 -13.21 -21.88 -0.08
N GLY A 183 -13.19 -20.56 -0.32
CA GLY A 183 -13.90 -19.53 0.45
C GLY A 183 -13.21 -19.16 1.77
N ARG A 184 -12.07 -19.77 2.10
CA ARG A 184 -11.34 -19.47 3.33
C ARG A 184 -10.64 -18.12 3.20
N ARG A 185 -10.68 -17.33 4.28
CA ARG A 185 -9.95 -16.06 4.35
C ARG A 185 -8.51 -16.29 4.81
N GLU A 186 -7.57 -15.66 4.12
CA GLU A 186 -6.16 -15.65 4.48
C GLU A 186 -5.64 -14.21 4.55
N ILE A 187 -4.63 -13.99 5.38
CA ILE A 187 -3.89 -12.73 5.47
C ILE A 187 -2.48 -12.97 4.95
N GLU A 188 -1.99 -12.04 4.13
CA GLU A 188 -0.58 -11.97 3.80
C GLU A 188 0.01 -10.61 4.19
N ASP A 189 0.94 -10.65 5.13
CA ASP A 189 1.71 -9.50 5.57
C ASP A 189 3.03 -9.39 4.81
N ILE A 190 3.26 -8.23 4.21
CA ILE A 190 4.36 -7.93 3.30
C ILE A 190 5.25 -6.83 3.89
N GLU A 191 6.56 -7.09 3.89
CA GLU A 191 7.58 -6.14 4.33
C GLU A 191 8.57 -5.83 3.19
N VAL A 192 8.80 -4.53 2.95
CA VAL A 192 9.71 -4.05 1.91
C VAL A 192 11.06 -3.71 2.51
N THR A 193 12.06 -4.54 2.22
CA THR A 193 13.44 -4.26 2.62
C THR A 193 14.18 -3.52 1.51
N THR A 194 14.50 -2.24 1.72
CA THR A 194 15.37 -1.48 0.82
C THR A 194 16.83 -1.55 1.28
N LEU A 195 17.78 -1.67 0.33
CA LEU A 195 19.22 -1.75 0.62
C LEU A 195 19.78 -0.49 1.33
N HIS A 196 19.07 0.63 1.24
CA HIS A 196 19.46 1.90 1.86
C HIS A 196 18.94 2.06 3.30
N TYR A 197 18.16 1.12 3.81
CA TYR A 197 17.63 1.13 5.17
C TYR A 197 18.66 0.58 6.18
N ARG A 198 19.85 1.18 6.23
CA ARG A 198 20.90 0.91 7.24
C ARG A 198 20.84 1.92 8.40
N GLY A 199 19.65 2.16 8.94
CA GLY A 199 19.46 2.99 10.14
C GLY A 199 18.45 2.36 11.09
N LEU A 200 18.93 1.90 12.25
CA LEU A 200 18.29 1.58 13.56
C LEU A 200 16.95 0.80 13.64
N GLN A 201 16.12 0.72 12.59
CA GLN A 201 14.84 -0.01 12.57
C GLN A 201 14.87 -1.34 11.80
N ALA A 202 15.95 -1.62 11.05
CA ALA A 202 16.10 -2.86 10.28
C ALA A 202 16.21 -4.14 11.16
N SER A 203 16.59 -4.01 12.44
CA SER A 203 16.76 -5.20 13.30
C SER A 203 15.44 -5.74 13.86
N GLY A 204 14.34 -4.97 13.80
CA GLY A 204 13.04 -5.30 14.41
C GLY A 204 12.08 -6.14 13.55
N LYS A 205 12.12 -5.98 12.22
CA LYS A 205 11.08 -6.53 11.33
C LYS A 205 11.39 -7.88 10.66
N ALA A 206 12.65 -8.33 10.69
CA ALA A 206 13.05 -9.58 10.03
C ALA A 206 12.51 -10.87 10.68
N SER A 207 12.05 -10.81 11.95
CA SER A 207 11.61 -11.96 12.75
C SER A 207 10.08 -12.09 12.90
N ALA A 208 9.30 -11.23 12.26
CA ALA A 208 7.85 -11.12 12.46
C ALA A 208 7.00 -12.04 11.55
N GLY A 209 7.64 -12.90 10.74
CA GLY A 209 6.94 -13.82 9.83
C GLY A 209 6.48 -13.21 8.50
N PHE A 210 6.71 -11.92 8.25
CA PHE A 210 6.28 -11.23 7.03
C PHE A 210 6.96 -11.77 5.75
N THR A 211 6.19 -11.81 4.65
CA THR A 211 6.71 -12.05 3.30
C THR A 211 7.64 -10.90 2.91
N ARG A 212 8.93 -11.20 2.75
CA ARG A 212 9.96 -10.18 2.51
C ARG A 212 10.22 -9.98 1.04
N TYR A 213 10.12 -8.74 0.60
CA TYR A 213 10.57 -8.32 -0.72
C TYR A 213 11.80 -7.44 -0.62
N ARG A 214 12.90 -7.89 -1.24
CA ARG A 214 14.12 -7.09 -1.36
C ARG A 214 14.04 -6.25 -2.63
N SER A 215 14.16 -4.94 -2.48
CA SER A 215 14.43 -4.07 -3.63
C SER A 215 15.89 -4.23 -4.04
N SER A 216 16.15 -4.87 -5.19
CA SER A 216 17.43 -4.71 -5.89
C SER A 216 17.49 -3.29 -6.46
N GLY A 217 18.36 -2.44 -5.92
CA GLY A 217 18.61 -1.11 -6.48
C GLY A 217 19.09 -1.24 -7.93
N GLY A 218 18.23 -0.92 -8.88
CA GLY A 218 18.57 -0.91 -10.29
C GLY A 218 19.53 0.24 -10.58
N ARG A 219 20.81 -0.06 -10.81
CA ARG A 219 21.73 0.89 -11.45
C ARG A 219 21.19 1.21 -12.84
N VAL A 220 20.77 2.45 -13.08
CA VAL A 220 20.45 2.93 -14.42
C VAL A 220 21.75 3.31 -15.12
N GLY A 221 22.18 2.44 -16.03
CA GLY A 221 23.36 2.63 -16.88
C GLY A 221 23.31 1.76 -18.13
N SER A 222 22.84 2.37 -19.23
CA SER A 222 22.84 2.06 -20.66
C SER A 222 23.34 0.72 -21.25
N ARG A 223 22.48 0.23 -22.17
CA ARG A 223 22.71 -0.53 -23.43
C ARG A 223 23.10 -2.02 -23.38
N GLY A 224 22.23 -2.84 -23.99
CA GLY A 224 22.58 -4.14 -24.57
C GLY A 224 21.42 -5.14 -24.49
N GLY A 225 20.86 -5.50 -25.65
CA GLY A 225 19.60 -6.24 -25.78
C GLY A 225 19.55 -7.62 -25.14
N ARG A 226 18.36 -7.95 -24.62
CA ARG A 226 17.72 -9.26 -24.83
C ARG A 226 16.23 -9.09 -24.52
N ALA A 227 15.41 -9.27 -25.57
CA ALA A 227 13.99 -9.41 -25.46
C ALA A 227 13.68 -10.68 -24.66
N GLY A 228 13.49 -10.51 -23.36
CA GLY A 228 12.84 -11.48 -22.49
C GLY A 228 11.47 -10.91 -22.16
N SER A 229 10.43 -11.55 -22.67
CA SER A 229 9.03 -11.31 -22.35
C SER A 229 8.83 -11.17 -20.84
N ARG A 230 8.80 -9.92 -20.33
CA ARG A 230 8.15 -9.62 -19.06
C ARG A 230 6.66 -9.73 -19.33
N ARG A 231 6.07 -10.91 -19.09
CA ARG A 231 4.66 -10.94 -18.70
C ARG A 231 4.64 -10.24 -17.35
N GLY A 232 4.26 -8.96 -17.35
CA GLY A 232 3.92 -8.28 -16.11
C GLY A 232 2.72 -8.98 -15.48
N ALA A 233 2.56 -8.78 -14.18
CA ALA A 233 1.40 -9.20 -13.41
C ALA A 233 0.11 -9.09 -14.19
N ASP A 234 -0.77 -10.09 -14.06
CA ASP A 234 -2.12 -9.99 -14.58
C ASP A 234 -2.81 -8.80 -13.88
N PRO A 235 -3.05 -7.70 -14.59
CA PRO A 235 -3.61 -6.51 -14.00
C PRO A 235 -5.06 -6.70 -13.55
N HIS A 236 -5.74 -7.76 -14.01
CA HIS A 236 -7.09 -8.12 -13.59
C HIS A 236 -7.19 -8.43 -12.10
N LEU A 237 -6.08 -8.78 -11.43
CA LEU A 237 -6.08 -9.06 -10.00
C LEU A 237 -6.24 -7.79 -9.16
N ALA A 238 -5.57 -6.70 -9.54
CA ALA A 238 -5.79 -5.40 -8.94
C ALA A 238 -7.20 -4.87 -9.28
N GLU A 239 -7.78 -5.32 -10.40
CA GLU A 239 -9.15 -4.95 -10.79
C GLU A 239 -10.23 -5.60 -9.93
N GLU A 240 -10.04 -6.83 -9.47
CA GLU A 240 -11.03 -7.53 -8.62
C GLU A 240 -11.16 -6.90 -7.23
N VAL A 241 -10.06 -6.34 -6.71
CA VAL A 241 -10.03 -5.62 -5.40
C VAL A 241 -10.77 -4.29 -5.43
N LEU A 242 -10.86 -3.67 -6.62
CA LEU A 242 -11.26 -2.27 -6.79
C LEU A 242 -12.62 -2.11 -7.50
N ARG A 243 -13.40 -3.19 -7.64
CA ARG A 243 -14.73 -3.23 -8.28
C ARG A 243 -15.89 -3.21 -7.29
#